data_AF-A0A9E0QL34-F1
#
_entry.id   AF-A0A9E0QL34-F1
#
_cell.length_a   1.000
_cell.length_b   1.000
_cell.length_c   1.000
_cell.angle_alpha   90.00
_cell.angle_beta   90.00
_cell.angle_gamma   90.00
#
_symmetry.space_group_name_H-M   'P 1'
#
loop_
_entity.id
_entity.type
_entity.pdbx_description
1 polymer ?
#
loop_
_entity_poly.entity_id
_entity_poly.type
_entity_poly.pdbx_seq_one_letter_code
_entity_poly.pdbx_strand_id
1 'polypeptide(L)'
;MTEFTRDYQQPAWQLAVNAIGLAIEDAGFKHADIDGLLLNKSPLAELKDFPMEMQDFAGLKNLSLLNVVEAEGSSMVQTLQQATMAIQSGMAKRVVCVFADTPLQANTSAGAAFAVA
;
A
#
# COMPACT_ATOMS: atom_id res chain seq x y z
N MET A 1 -2.75 10.98 2.05
CA MET A 1 -2.82 9.95 3.11
C MET A 1 -4.23 9.94 3.66
N THR A 2 -4.80 8.77 4.00
CA THR A 2 -6.09 8.68 4.69
C THR A 2 -5.96 9.09 6.16
N GLU A 3 -7.07 9.39 6.83
CA GLU A 3 -7.07 9.70 8.26
C GLU A 3 -6.66 8.47 9.11
N PHE A 4 -5.91 8.71 10.19
CA PHE A 4 -5.58 7.68 11.17
C PHE A 4 -6.64 7.65 12.27
N THR A 5 -7.23 6.48 12.51
CA THR A 5 -8.27 6.28 13.51
C THR A 5 -8.04 5.01 14.31
N ARG A 6 -8.64 4.95 15.50
CA ARG A 6 -8.71 3.74 16.34
C ARG A 6 -9.97 2.90 16.05
N ASP A 7 -10.89 3.44 15.26
CA ASP A 7 -12.14 2.77 14.89
C ASP A 7 -11.97 2.04 13.56
N TYR A 8 -12.49 0.81 13.48
CA TYR A 8 -12.58 0.10 12.21
C TYR A 8 -13.59 0.79 11.29
N GLN A 9 -13.14 1.28 10.14
CA GLN A 9 -14.00 1.96 9.16
C GLN A 9 -14.24 1.09 7.92
N GLN A 10 -13.17 0.52 7.38
CA GLN A 10 -13.19 -0.25 6.13
C GLN A 10 -11.97 -1.18 6.07
N PRO A 11 -11.94 -2.18 5.18
CA PRO A 11 -10.79 -3.07 5.00
C PRO A 11 -9.52 -2.35 4.54
N ALA A 12 -8.35 -2.91 4.88
CA ALA A 12 -7.05 -2.33 4.55
C ALA A 12 -6.87 -2.06 3.04
N TRP A 13 -7.29 -2.96 2.16
CA TRP A 13 -7.21 -2.75 0.71
C TRP A 13 -7.98 -1.52 0.23
N GLN A 14 -9.13 -1.17 0.83
CA GLN A 14 -9.87 0.05 0.48
C GLN A 14 -9.14 1.30 0.95
N LEU A 15 -8.52 1.25 2.14
CA LEU A 15 -7.67 2.34 2.61
C LEU A 15 -6.47 2.54 1.68
N ALA A 16 -5.85 1.45 1.21
CA ALA A 16 -4.76 1.52 0.25
C ALA A 16 -5.20 2.16 -1.07
N VAL A 17 -6.33 1.74 -1.65
CA VAL A 17 -6.88 2.35 -2.89
C VAL A 17 -7.14 3.84 -2.72
N ASN A 18 -7.79 4.24 -1.61
CA ASN A 18 -8.05 5.65 -1.32
C ASN A 18 -6.75 6.43 -1.15
N ALA A 19 -5.76 5.86 -0.45
CA ALA A 19 -4.46 6.49 -0.24
C ALA A 19 -3.67 6.65 -1.55
N ILE A 20 -3.75 5.67 -2.47
CA ILE A 20 -3.16 5.76 -3.81
C ILE A 20 -3.77 6.93 -4.58
N GLY A 21 -5.10 7.03 -4.64
CA GLY A 21 -5.80 8.12 -5.34
C GLY A 21 -5.42 9.50 -4.79
N LEU A 22 -5.44 9.65 -3.46
CA LEU A 22 -5.05 10.90 -2.79
C LEU A 22 -3.58 11.27 -3.08
N ALA A 23 -2.66 10.31 -3.08
CA ALA A 23 -1.25 10.56 -3.36
C ALA A 23 -1.01 10.98 -4.82
N ILE A 24 -1.74 10.38 -5.77
CA ILE A 24 -1.67 10.73 -7.19
C ILE A 24 -2.20 12.15 -7.41
N GLU A 25 -3.34 12.49 -6.80
CA GLU A 25 -3.94 13.81 -6.88
C GLU A 25 -3.05 14.89 -6.26
N ASP A 26 -2.52 14.65 -5.06
CA ASP A 26 -1.59 15.56 -4.36
C ASP A 26 -0.33 15.85 -5.18
N ALA A 27 0.17 14.85 -5.92
CA ALA A 27 1.30 15.00 -6.83
C ALA A 27 0.93 15.66 -8.18
N GLY A 28 -0.34 15.97 -8.44
CA GLY A 28 -0.81 16.58 -9.68
C GLY A 28 -0.80 15.67 -10.91
N PHE A 29 -0.82 14.35 -10.71
CA PHE A 29 -0.81 13.36 -11.78
C PHE A 29 -2.18 12.73 -12.01
N LYS A 30 -2.30 11.98 -13.11
CA LYS A 30 -3.43 11.08 -13.35
C LYS A 30 -3.00 9.65 -13.04
N HIS A 31 -3.97 8.79 -12.76
CA HIS A 31 -3.74 7.35 -12.58
C HIS A 31 -3.00 6.72 -13.78
N ALA A 32 -3.25 7.20 -14.99
CA ALA A 32 -2.58 6.75 -16.21
C ALA A 32 -1.09 7.16 -16.32
N ASP A 33 -0.61 8.09 -15.48
CA ASP A 33 0.80 8.50 -15.46
C ASP A 33 1.67 7.58 -14.59
N ILE A 34 1.05 6.73 -13.77
CA ILE A 34 1.70 5.82 -12.83
C ILE A 34 2.03 4.50 -13.52
N ASP A 35 3.31 4.14 -13.49
CA ASP A 35 3.83 2.89 -14.08
C ASP A 35 4.47 1.97 -13.04
N GLY A 36 4.44 2.33 -11.75
CA GLY A 36 4.85 1.45 -10.67
C GLY A 36 3.93 1.51 -9.45
N LEU A 37 3.71 0.34 -8.84
CA LEU A 37 3.02 0.20 -7.56
C LEU A 37 3.83 -0.73 -6.64
N LEU A 38 4.29 -0.20 -5.51
CA LEU A 38 4.89 -0.99 -4.45
C LEU A 38 3.99 -1.00 -3.22
N LEU A 39 3.62 -2.20 -2.81
CA LEU A 39 2.71 -2.45 -1.71
C LEU A 39 3.49 -2.88 -0.47
N ASN A 40 3.04 -2.46 0.70
CA ASN A 40 3.47 -2.99 1.98
C ASN A 40 2.23 -3.44 2.73
N LYS A 41 2.31 -4.61 3.34
CA LYS A 41 1.28 -5.11 4.25
C LYS A 41 1.88 -5.37 5.62
N SER A 42 1.03 -5.36 6.63
CA SER A 42 1.41 -5.81 7.96
C SER A 42 1.81 -7.28 7.93
N PRO A 43 2.78 -7.73 8.76
CA PRO A 43 3.09 -9.16 8.91
C PRO A 43 1.87 -10.00 9.30
N LEU A 44 0.88 -9.38 9.95
CA LEU A 44 -0.37 -10.03 10.36
C LEU A 44 -1.46 -10.03 9.29
N ALA A 45 -1.27 -9.29 8.19
CA ALA A 45 -2.26 -9.17 7.13
C ALA A 45 -2.33 -10.44 6.27
N GLU A 46 -3.55 -10.94 6.05
CA GLU A 46 -3.83 -12.06 5.16
C GLU A 46 -4.02 -11.58 3.72
N LEU A 47 -4.04 -12.52 2.77
CA LEU A 47 -4.29 -12.22 1.34
C LEU A 47 -5.63 -11.50 1.10
N LYS A 48 -6.64 -11.72 1.94
CA LYS A 48 -7.94 -11.02 1.83
C LYS A 48 -7.83 -9.52 2.16
N ASP A 49 -6.85 -9.14 2.97
CA ASP A 49 -6.62 -7.77 3.40
C ASP A 49 -5.84 -6.98 2.34
N PHE A 50 -5.12 -7.71 1.46
CA PHE A 50 -4.36 -7.21 0.32
C PHE A 50 -4.49 -8.16 -0.89
N PRO A 51 -5.57 -8.03 -1.68
CA PRO A 51 -5.83 -8.91 -2.81
C PRO A 51 -4.81 -8.71 -3.94
N MET A 52 -4.66 -9.72 -4.80
CA MET A 52 -3.68 -9.66 -5.92
C MET A 52 -4.09 -8.63 -6.99
N GLU A 53 -5.38 -8.30 -7.06
CA GLU A 53 -5.99 -7.38 -8.02
C GLU A 53 -5.90 -5.90 -7.59
N MET A 54 -5.04 -5.56 -6.64
CA MET A 54 -4.90 -4.20 -6.10
C MET A 54 -4.66 -3.13 -7.17
N GLN A 55 -3.92 -3.44 -8.24
CA GLN A 55 -3.72 -2.51 -9.36
C GLN A 55 -5.05 -2.16 -10.05
N ASP A 56 -5.96 -3.13 -10.19
CA ASP A 56 -7.24 -2.95 -10.86
C ASP A 56 -8.18 -2.12 -9.99
N PHE A 57 -8.23 -2.40 -8.68
CA PHE A 57 -8.99 -1.58 -7.72
C PHE A 57 -8.49 -0.14 -7.64
N ALA A 58 -7.18 0.07 -7.76
CA ALA A 58 -6.57 1.39 -7.82
C ALA A 58 -6.69 2.07 -9.20
N GLY A 59 -7.29 1.40 -10.20
CA GLY A 59 -7.43 1.95 -11.55
C GLY A 59 -6.09 2.16 -12.28
N LEU A 60 -5.04 1.47 -11.86
CA LEU A 60 -3.70 1.53 -12.45
C LEU A 60 -3.57 0.47 -13.56
N LYS A 61 -2.85 0.81 -14.63
CA LYS A 61 -2.69 -0.05 -15.81
C LYS A 61 -1.27 0.04 -16.33
N ASN A 62 -0.83 -1.01 -17.03
CA ASN A 62 0.47 -1.06 -17.71
C ASN A 62 1.66 -0.80 -16.76
N LEU A 63 1.61 -1.36 -15.55
CA LEU A 63 2.69 -1.24 -14.58
C LEU A 63 3.94 -1.97 -15.08
N SER A 64 5.09 -1.28 -15.11
CA SER A 64 6.40 -1.89 -15.33
C SER A 64 6.99 -2.43 -14.02
N LEU A 65 6.45 -2.02 -12.88
CA LEU A 65 6.84 -2.47 -11.55
C LEU A 65 5.61 -2.71 -10.68
N LEU A 66 5.39 -3.95 -10.25
CA LEU A 66 4.38 -4.32 -9.27
C LEU A 66 4.98 -5.35 -8.32
N ASN A 67 5.06 -5.03 -7.03
CA ASN A 67 5.56 -5.95 -6.00
C ASN A 67 5.01 -5.60 -4.61
N VAL A 68 5.00 -6.60 -3.73
CA VAL A 68 4.89 -6.43 -2.28
C VAL A 68 6.30 -6.45 -1.67
N VAL A 69 6.62 -5.45 -0.86
CA VAL A 69 7.89 -5.36 -0.12
C VAL A 69 7.62 -5.67 1.34
N GLU A 70 8.31 -6.68 1.87
CA GLU A 70 8.16 -7.12 3.25
C GLU A 70 9.53 -7.20 3.93
N ALA A 71 9.72 -6.38 4.95
CA ALA A 71 10.91 -6.33 5.79
C ALA A 71 10.57 -5.83 7.20
N GLU A 72 9.44 -6.30 7.73
CA GLU A 72 8.88 -5.93 9.03
C GLU A 72 8.83 -4.40 9.23
N GLY A 73 9.33 -3.88 10.36
CA GLY A 73 9.34 -2.45 10.66
C GLY A 73 10.14 -1.59 9.67
N SER A 74 10.96 -2.20 8.80
CA SER A 74 11.74 -1.48 7.79
C SER A 74 11.12 -1.47 6.40
N SER A 75 9.97 -2.14 6.20
CA SER A 75 9.38 -2.37 4.87
C SER A 75 9.21 -1.10 4.04
N MET A 76 8.71 -0.01 4.64
CA MET A 76 8.54 1.27 3.92
C MET A 76 9.86 1.92 3.50
N VAL A 77 10.92 1.82 4.32
CA VAL A 77 12.24 2.36 3.95
C VAL A 77 12.81 1.58 2.77
N GLN A 78 12.70 0.26 2.80
CA GLN A 78 13.15 -0.59 1.70
C GLN A 78 12.31 -0.39 0.43
N THR A 79 11.01 -0.15 0.60
CA THR A 79 10.11 0.20 -0.51
C THR A 79 10.57 1.46 -1.24
N LEU A 80 10.90 2.51 -0.48
CA LEU A 80 11.42 3.74 -1.07
C LEU A 80 12.78 3.53 -1.73
N GLN A 81 13.66 2.71 -1.15
CA GLN A 81 14.93 2.33 -1.76
C GLN A 81 14.70 1.62 -3.11
N GLN A 82 13.79 0.64 -3.16
CA GLN A 82 13.45 -0.10 -4.37
C GLN A 82 12.82 0.80 -5.45
N ALA A 83 11.87 1.66 -5.06
CA ALA A 83 11.27 2.64 -5.99
C ALA A 83 12.33 3.58 -6.57
N THR A 84 13.24 4.08 -5.72
CA THR A 84 14.31 4.99 -6.15
C THR A 84 15.25 4.30 -7.14
N MET A 85 15.68 3.07 -6.87
CA MET A 85 16.52 2.30 -7.80
C MET A 85 15.80 1.99 -9.11
N ALA A 86 14.51 1.66 -9.05
CA ALA A 86 13.69 1.42 -10.25
C ALA A 86 13.60 2.67 -11.14
N ILE A 87 13.44 3.84 -10.53
CA ILE A 87 13.39 5.11 -11.26
C ILE A 87 14.77 5.46 -11.83
N GLN A 88 15.83 5.35 -11.02
CA GLN A 88 17.19 5.67 -11.45
C GLN A 88 17.70 4.76 -12.57
N SER A 89 17.29 3.48 -12.58
CA SER A 89 17.63 2.53 -13.65
C SER A 89 16.79 2.69 -14.92
N GLY A 90 15.72 3.50 -14.88
CA GLY A 90 14.76 3.64 -15.97
C GLY A 90 13.75 2.50 -16.09
N MET A 91 13.68 1.60 -15.10
CA MET A 91 12.69 0.51 -15.05
C MET A 91 11.25 1.03 -14.84
N ALA A 92 11.09 2.12 -14.10
CA ALA A 92 9.82 2.82 -13.88
C ALA A 92 10.05 4.34 -13.91
N LYS A 93 8.98 5.13 -14.06
CA LYS A 93 9.05 6.59 -14.04
C LYS A 93 8.34 7.20 -12.84
N ARG A 94 7.22 6.63 -12.43
CA ARG A 94 6.35 7.13 -11.37
C ARG A 94 5.80 5.95 -10.58
N VAL A 95 6.31 5.80 -9.37
CA VAL A 95 6.01 4.69 -8.49
C VAL A 95 5.19 5.19 -7.30
N VAL A 96 4.00 4.64 -7.10
CA VAL A 96 3.24 4.83 -5.85
C VAL A 96 3.70 3.78 -4.85
N CYS A 97 4.10 4.24 -3.67
CA CYS A 97 4.47 3.37 -2.55
C CYS A 97 3.37 3.48 -1.48
N VAL A 98 2.72 2.38 -1.14
CA VAL A 98 1.57 2.40 -0.22
C VAL A 98 1.72 1.35 0.87
N PHE A 99 1.30 1.73 2.07
CA PHE A 99 1.05 0.86 3.19
C PHE A 99 -0.37 1.11 3.68
N ALA A 100 -1.08 0.05 4.04
CA ALA A 100 -2.34 0.14 4.74
C ALA A 100 -2.45 -1.02 5.72
N ASP A 101 -3.12 -0.80 6.84
CA ASP A 101 -3.38 -1.82 7.83
C ASP A 101 -4.66 -1.50 8.61
N THR A 102 -5.36 -2.53 9.04
CA THR A 102 -6.58 -2.43 9.86
C THR A 102 -6.56 -3.48 10.96
N PRO A 103 -5.56 -3.43 11.86
CA PRO A 103 -5.36 -4.45 12.89
C PRO A 103 -6.49 -4.40 13.92
N LEU A 104 -7.01 -3.19 14.19
CA LEU A 104 -8.18 -3.00 15.02
C LEU A 104 -9.44 -3.37 14.22
N GLN A 105 -9.93 -4.58 14.44
CA GLN A 105 -11.20 -5.06 13.90
C GLN A 105 -12.32 -4.95 14.93
N ALA A 106 -13.57 -4.96 14.45
CA ALA A 106 -14.73 -4.97 15.31
C ALA A 106 -14.68 -6.16 16.28
N ASN A 107 -14.94 -5.89 17.57
CA ASN A 107 -14.94 -6.89 18.66
C ASN A 107 -13.58 -7.52 19.00
N THR A 108 -12.46 -6.96 18.54
CA THR A 108 -11.10 -7.40 18.93
C THR A 108 -10.46 -6.36 19.83
N SER A 109 -9.84 -6.78 20.94
CA SER A 109 -9.08 -5.85 21.78
C SER A 109 -7.78 -5.44 21.08
N ALA A 110 -7.30 -4.22 21.35
CA ALA A 110 -6.03 -3.76 20.78
C ALA A 110 -4.86 -4.71 21.14
N GLY A 111 -4.86 -5.29 22.35
CA GLY A 111 -3.83 -6.26 22.75
C GLY A 111 -3.87 -7.54 21.92
N ALA A 112 -5.06 -8.03 21.56
CA ALA A 112 -5.22 -9.21 20.70
C ALA A 112 -4.88 -8.90 19.23
N ALA A 113 -5.19 -7.69 18.75
CA ALA A 113 -4.95 -7.25 17.38
C ALA A 113 -3.45 -7.21 16.99
N PHE A 114 -2.57 -6.96 17.95
CA PHE A 114 -1.12 -6.89 17.74
C PHE A 114 -0.36 -8.05 18.38
N ALA A 115 -1.08 -9.05 18.92
CA ALA A 115 -0.45 -10.25 19.44
C ALA A 115 0.14 -11.05 18.28
N VAL A 116 1.47 -11.15 18.25
CA VAL A 116 2.14 -12.11 17.36
C VAL A 116 1.84 -13.50 17.90
N ALA A 117 1.28 -14.37 17.05
CA ALA A 117 1.05 -15.78 17.38
C ALA A 117 2.36 -16.56 17.56
#